data_AF-A0A2C6KJD1-F1
#
_entry.id   AF-A0A2C6KJD1-F1
#
_cell.length_a   1.000
_cell.length_b   1.000
_cell.length_c   1.000
_cell.angle_alpha   90.00
_cell.angle_beta   90.00
_cell.angle_gamma   90.00
#
_symmetry.space_group_name_H-M   'P 1'
#
loop_
_entity.id
_entity.type
_entity.pdbx_description
1 polymer ?
#
loop_
_entity_poly.entity_id
_entity_poly.type
_entity_poly.pdbx_seq_one_letter_code
_entity_poly.pdbx_strand_id
1 'polypeptide(L)'
;KVFDTPTVLLCGAVSGEEEIPIGVQAVLVRSAAVSPDILSHVAVRARNAHVLVAVCFEKKVADELERLDKKWVAVICARDGSSLQVHDEEAHRPHPSLQRRASKLFNRQTTQSLFNEATLLGRGASFVEESRRKLHCQRKRSSGEGGGMSDDEKSHSKDKRGQTILLDGVQESEEEDEDNEEDEDILQLDQLSEKWCIPMNEFKKGVVGGKSNNIKRLSDVLDSSVLTPRSVALPFGCMQKTLADPSNKACLHQLATDVVELSPSSSSEEADKILSKAKGIMSHVELPQSLLQALEACMQTQDKATSEKIKQSLYQDGEGDKKNEELERLGSRPSMIDLWHRSGAEKCTEAIKAVWMSLFGLRPWVSLTKAGRKYSELNMAVLVQELMPAHCAFVLHSRNPFSDDPEEMYGELALGLGEVIVGNFAGRSLGWRMKRGGKPIVVAFPSKSECLTCPPCLIF
;
A
#
# COMPACT_ATOMS: atom_id res chain seq x y z
N LYS A 1 -6.12 -17.77 1.55
CA LYS A 1 -5.55 -19.13 1.78
C LYS A 1 -4.10 -19.00 2.25
N VAL A 2 -3.70 -19.78 3.26
CA VAL A 2 -2.32 -19.86 3.75
C VAL A 2 -1.85 -21.29 3.53
N PHE A 3 -0.62 -21.47 3.05
CA PHE A 3 0.00 -22.78 2.83
C PHE A 3 1.05 -23.03 3.91
N ASP A 4 0.85 -24.06 4.73
CA ASP A 4 1.74 -24.39 5.85
C ASP A 4 3.08 -24.97 5.38
N THR A 5 3.07 -25.60 4.20
CA THR A 5 4.24 -26.14 3.51
C THR A 5 4.59 -25.26 2.31
N PRO A 6 5.89 -25.08 2.01
CA PRO A 6 6.33 -24.40 0.78
C PRO A 6 5.64 -25.01 -0.43
N THR A 7 4.90 -24.20 -1.18
CA THR A 7 4.03 -24.66 -2.26
C THR A 7 4.37 -23.97 -3.57
N VAL A 8 4.38 -24.73 -4.65
CA VAL A 8 4.39 -24.21 -6.03
C VAL A 8 2.95 -24.25 -6.53
N LEU A 9 2.44 -23.10 -6.99
CA LEU A 9 1.11 -23.02 -7.59
C LEU A 9 1.19 -23.22 -9.10
N LEU A 10 0.39 -24.12 -9.64
CA LEU A 10 0.14 -24.23 -11.06
C LEU A 10 -1.20 -23.56 -11.38
N CYS A 11 -1.17 -22.41 -12.04
CA CYS A 11 -2.33 -21.59 -12.32
C CYS A 11 -2.69 -21.64 -13.81
N GLY A 12 -3.99 -21.67 -14.12
CA GLY A 12 -4.46 -21.57 -15.51
C GLY A 12 -4.22 -20.18 -16.10
N ALA A 13 -4.50 -19.14 -15.32
CA ALA A 13 -4.37 -17.74 -15.69
C ALA A 13 -4.06 -16.89 -14.44
N VAL A 14 -3.51 -15.71 -14.65
CA VAL A 14 -3.28 -14.69 -13.61
C VAL A 14 -3.76 -13.36 -14.17
N SER A 15 -4.72 -12.73 -13.50
CA SER A 15 -5.33 -11.47 -13.95
C SER A 15 -4.46 -10.25 -13.68
N GLY A 16 -3.54 -10.33 -12.71
CA GLY A 16 -2.62 -9.24 -12.34
C GLY A 16 -2.99 -8.54 -11.04
N GLU A 17 -4.24 -8.70 -10.59
CA GLU A 17 -4.75 -8.08 -9.37
C GLU A 17 -4.64 -8.96 -8.13
N GLU A 18 -4.29 -10.24 -8.30
CA GLU A 18 -4.16 -11.19 -7.21
C GLU A 18 -3.03 -10.84 -6.23
N GLU A 19 -3.20 -11.29 -5.00
CA GLU A 19 -2.16 -11.28 -3.98
C GLU A 19 -1.63 -12.71 -3.80
N ILE A 20 -0.30 -12.87 -3.84
CA ILE A 20 0.32 -14.20 -3.78
C ILE A 20 0.10 -14.80 -2.39
N PRO A 21 -0.53 -15.97 -2.22
CA PRO A 21 -0.80 -16.54 -0.90
C PRO A 21 0.47 -16.78 -0.06
N ILE A 22 0.34 -16.70 1.28
CA ILE A 22 1.45 -17.00 2.20
C ILE A 22 1.85 -18.47 2.04
N GLY A 23 3.15 -18.74 1.98
CA GLY A 23 3.71 -20.10 1.83
C GLY A 23 3.96 -20.53 0.37
N VAL A 24 3.57 -19.71 -0.61
CA VAL A 24 3.85 -19.94 -2.02
C VAL A 24 5.27 -19.50 -2.37
N GLN A 25 6.05 -20.39 -3.00
CA GLN A 25 7.43 -20.13 -3.41
C GLN A 25 7.57 -19.88 -4.91
N ALA A 26 6.64 -20.42 -5.71
CA ALA A 26 6.58 -20.18 -7.14
C ALA A 26 5.14 -20.23 -7.65
N VAL A 27 4.85 -19.48 -8.71
CA VAL A 27 3.60 -19.48 -9.47
C VAL A 27 3.95 -19.77 -10.93
N LEU A 28 3.47 -20.91 -11.43
CA LEU A 28 3.64 -21.37 -12.80
C LEU A 28 2.33 -21.15 -13.55
N VAL A 29 2.34 -20.32 -14.59
CA VAL A 29 1.15 -19.98 -15.39
C VAL A 29 1.14 -20.83 -16.65
N ARG A 30 0.05 -21.57 -16.89
CA ARG A 30 -0.07 -22.52 -18.02
C ARG A 30 -0.45 -21.87 -19.33
N SER A 31 -1.13 -20.73 -19.31
CA SER A 31 -1.65 -20.08 -20.50
C SER A 31 -0.82 -18.87 -20.87
N ALA A 32 -0.18 -18.94 -22.03
CA ALA A 32 0.46 -17.78 -22.66
C ALA A 32 -0.53 -16.64 -22.95
N ALA A 33 -1.79 -16.97 -23.23
CA ALA A 33 -2.83 -16.00 -23.58
C ALA A 33 -3.22 -15.08 -22.41
N VAL A 34 -2.99 -15.52 -21.17
CA VAL A 34 -3.26 -14.74 -19.95
C VAL A 34 -2.00 -14.75 -19.07
N SER A 35 -0.87 -14.52 -19.74
CA SER A 35 0.44 -14.49 -19.11
C SER A 35 0.74 -13.08 -18.60
N PRO A 36 1.29 -12.95 -17.38
CA PRO A 36 1.59 -11.65 -16.86
C PRO A 36 2.78 -11.00 -17.57
N ASP A 37 2.65 -9.72 -17.90
CA ASP A 37 3.77 -8.93 -18.40
C ASP A 37 4.82 -8.76 -17.30
N ILE A 38 6.07 -8.55 -17.66
CA ILE A 38 7.19 -8.52 -16.71
C ILE A 38 7.12 -7.30 -15.77
N LEU A 39 6.45 -6.25 -16.24
CA LEU A 39 6.15 -5.03 -15.48
C LEU A 39 4.71 -4.99 -14.96
N SER A 40 3.96 -6.08 -15.12
CA SER A 40 2.62 -6.19 -14.52
C SER A 40 2.69 -6.05 -13.00
N HIS A 41 1.59 -5.58 -12.40
CA HIS A 41 1.52 -5.46 -10.94
C HIS A 41 1.84 -6.77 -10.20
N VAL A 42 1.36 -7.92 -10.70
CA VAL A 42 1.62 -9.23 -10.09
C VAL A 42 3.10 -9.62 -10.20
N ALA A 43 3.75 -9.37 -11.34
CA ALA A 43 5.17 -9.68 -11.52
C ALA A 43 6.05 -8.83 -10.58
N VAL A 44 5.75 -7.54 -10.45
CA VAL A 44 6.45 -6.66 -9.50
C VAL A 44 6.25 -7.11 -8.06
N ARG A 45 5.03 -7.49 -7.67
CA ARG A 45 4.72 -8.03 -6.32
C ARG A 45 5.48 -9.32 -6.06
N ALA A 46 5.48 -10.24 -7.01
CA ALA A 46 6.21 -11.51 -6.91
C ALA A 46 7.70 -11.29 -6.70
N ARG A 47 8.31 -10.41 -7.50
CA ARG A 47 9.72 -10.04 -7.37
C ARG A 47 10.04 -9.46 -5.99
N ASN A 48 9.21 -8.53 -5.50
CA ASN A 48 9.39 -7.93 -4.18
C ASN A 48 9.22 -8.96 -3.04
N ALA A 49 8.38 -9.97 -3.25
CA ALA A 49 8.18 -11.08 -2.32
C ALA A 49 9.18 -12.23 -2.51
N HIS A 50 10.13 -12.11 -3.45
CA HIS A 50 11.06 -13.18 -3.84
C HIS A 50 10.35 -14.50 -4.23
N VAL A 51 9.18 -14.41 -4.85
CA VAL A 51 8.42 -15.52 -5.41
C VAL A 51 8.70 -15.62 -6.90
N LEU A 52 9.06 -16.81 -7.39
CA LEU A 52 9.22 -17.05 -8.82
C LEU A 52 7.86 -17.00 -9.52
N VAL A 53 7.71 -16.18 -10.54
CA VAL A 53 6.58 -16.27 -11.49
C VAL A 53 7.15 -16.66 -12.84
N ALA A 54 6.66 -17.76 -13.39
CA ALA A 54 7.07 -18.24 -14.70
C ALA A 54 5.87 -18.65 -15.54
N VAL A 55 5.98 -18.44 -16.84
CA VAL A 55 4.92 -18.73 -17.82
C VAL A 55 5.38 -19.90 -18.68
N CYS A 56 4.58 -20.96 -18.68
CA CYS A 56 4.80 -22.13 -19.52
C CYS A 56 4.09 -21.92 -20.85
N PHE A 57 4.86 -21.59 -21.89
CA PHE A 57 4.32 -21.42 -23.26
C PHE A 57 4.06 -22.77 -23.95
N GLU A 58 4.76 -23.82 -23.54
CA GLU A 58 4.64 -25.15 -24.13
C GLU A 58 3.59 -26.00 -23.42
N LYS A 59 2.55 -26.39 -24.17
CA LYS A 59 1.48 -27.25 -23.66
C LYS A 59 2.00 -28.56 -23.08
N LYS A 60 2.99 -29.20 -23.74
CA LYS A 60 3.58 -30.46 -23.27
C LYS A 60 4.12 -30.31 -21.85
N VAL A 61 4.97 -29.30 -21.61
CA VAL A 61 5.55 -28.99 -20.30
C VAL A 61 4.45 -28.73 -19.27
N ALA A 62 3.42 -27.94 -19.63
CA ALA A 62 2.30 -27.66 -18.75
C ALA A 62 1.53 -28.94 -18.34
N ASP A 63 1.33 -29.87 -19.26
CA ASP A 63 0.69 -31.17 -18.99
C ASP A 63 1.59 -32.09 -18.15
N GLU A 64 2.92 -31.93 -18.20
CA GLU A 64 3.85 -32.65 -17.31
C GLU A 64 3.78 -32.12 -15.88
N LEU A 65 3.69 -30.80 -15.71
CA LEU A 65 3.56 -30.16 -14.41
C LEU A 65 2.29 -30.59 -13.67
N GLU A 66 1.18 -30.85 -14.37
CA GLU A 66 -0.03 -31.40 -13.75
C GLU A 66 0.18 -32.79 -13.15
N ARG A 67 1.06 -33.61 -13.75
CA ARG A 67 1.38 -34.95 -13.22
C ARG A 67 2.18 -34.89 -11.92
N LEU A 68 2.69 -33.71 -11.56
CA LEU A 68 3.42 -33.45 -10.32
C LEU A 68 2.52 -32.90 -9.20
N ASP A 69 1.19 -32.92 -9.38
CA ASP A 69 0.26 -32.48 -8.34
C ASP A 69 0.52 -33.20 -7.02
N LYS A 70 0.59 -32.41 -5.93
CA LYS A 70 0.88 -32.86 -4.55
C LYS A 70 2.22 -33.56 -4.35
N LYS A 71 3.16 -33.47 -5.30
CA LYS A 71 4.54 -33.97 -5.15
C LYS A 71 5.52 -32.88 -4.74
N TRP A 72 6.67 -33.30 -4.23
CA TRP A 72 7.82 -32.41 -4.05
C TRP A 72 8.51 -32.19 -5.39
N VAL A 73 8.65 -30.93 -5.76
CA VAL A 73 9.28 -30.54 -7.03
C VAL A 73 10.41 -29.56 -6.79
N ALA A 74 11.45 -29.67 -7.62
CA ALA A 74 12.48 -28.66 -7.74
C ALA A 74 12.24 -27.85 -9.02
N VAL A 75 12.12 -26.53 -8.87
CA VAL A 75 11.98 -25.59 -9.98
C VAL A 75 13.29 -24.83 -10.12
N ILE A 76 13.95 -25.00 -11.27
CA ILE A 76 15.22 -24.37 -11.60
C ILE A 76 14.99 -23.44 -12.79
N CYS A 77 15.44 -22.19 -12.70
CA CYS A 77 15.40 -21.24 -13.81
C CYS A 77 16.69 -20.44 -13.87
N ALA A 78 17.05 -19.99 -15.07
CA ALA A 78 18.11 -19.01 -15.23
C ALA A 78 17.66 -17.64 -14.70
N ARG A 79 18.62 -16.72 -14.42
CA ARG A 79 18.32 -15.38 -13.89
C ARG A 79 17.49 -14.52 -14.83
N ASP A 80 17.67 -14.71 -16.13
CA ASP A 80 16.90 -14.05 -17.18
C ASP A 80 15.50 -14.65 -17.37
N GLY A 81 15.11 -15.61 -16.51
CA GLY A 81 13.84 -16.32 -16.57
C GLY A 81 13.80 -17.42 -17.63
N SER A 82 14.88 -17.66 -18.36
CA SER A 82 14.96 -18.72 -19.37
C SER A 82 15.21 -20.09 -18.73
N SER A 83 15.08 -21.14 -19.56
CA SER A 83 15.48 -22.52 -19.21
C SER A 83 14.80 -23.05 -17.95
N LEU A 84 13.49 -22.81 -17.80
CA LEU A 84 12.70 -23.35 -16.69
C LEU A 84 12.69 -24.88 -16.76
N GLN A 85 13.21 -25.53 -15.72
CA GLN A 85 13.15 -26.97 -15.55
C GLN A 85 12.43 -27.29 -14.25
N VAL A 86 11.51 -28.25 -14.31
CA VAL A 86 10.80 -28.74 -13.14
C VAL A 86 11.01 -30.24 -13.04
N HIS A 87 11.60 -30.67 -11.94
CA HIS A 87 11.95 -32.06 -11.69
C HIS A 87 11.12 -32.61 -10.52
N ASP A 88 10.64 -33.85 -10.66
CA ASP A 88 10.12 -34.63 -9.54
C ASP A 88 11.30 -34.97 -8.63
N GLU A 89 11.26 -34.52 -7.38
CA GLU A 89 12.37 -34.70 -6.45
C GLU A 89 11.90 -35.21 -5.09
N GLU A 90 11.16 -36.33 -5.10
CA GLU A 90 10.80 -37.08 -3.89
C GLU A 90 12.02 -37.40 -2.99
N ALA A 91 13.23 -37.52 -3.57
CA ALA A 91 14.46 -37.88 -2.86
C ALA A 91 15.19 -36.70 -2.18
N HIS A 92 14.98 -35.45 -2.60
CA HIS A 92 15.70 -34.27 -2.07
C HIS A 92 14.75 -33.27 -1.42
N ARG A 93 13.93 -33.72 -0.46
CA ARG A 93 13.25 -32.78 0.44
C ARG A 93 14.32 -31.87 1.08
N PRO A 94 14.30 -30.55 0.85
CA PRO A 94 15.34 -29.67 1.37
C PRO A 94 15.37 -29.80 2.89
N HIS A 95 16.58 -29.93 3.45
CA HIS A 95 16.77 -30.15 4.88
C HIS A 95 15.93 -29.13 5.68
N PRO A 96 15.23 -29.52 6.77
CA PRO A 96 14.29 -28.63 7.49
C PRO A 96 14.88 -27.29 7.95
N SER A 97 16.22 -27.19 8.04
CA SER A 97 16.95 -25.95 8.30
C SER A 97 17.04 -25.02 7.09
N LEU A 98 17.31 -25.54 5.88
CA LEU A 98 17.28 -24.80 4.61
C LEU A 98 15.86 -24.34 4.28
N GLN A 99 14.88 -25.22 4.50
CA GLN A 99 13.47 -24.86 4.42
C GLN A 99 13.13 -23.71 5.37
N ARG A 100 13.55 -23.78 6.64
CA ARG A 100 13.41 -22.67 7.61
C ARG A 100 14.14 -21.40 7.18
N ARG A 101 15.29 -21.50 6.50
CA ARG A 101 16.09 -20.35 6.06
C ARG A 101 15.46 -19.66 4.84
N ALA A 102 14.98 -20.42 3.86
CA ALA A 102 14.16 -19.90 2.76
C ALA A 102 12.86 -19.28 3.28
N SER A 103 12.26 -19.87 4.32
CA SER A 103 11.12 -19.29 5.04
C SER A 103 11.46 -18.15 6.01
N LYS A 104 12.75 -17.85 6.28
CA LYS A 104 13.20 -16.70 7.13
C LYS A 104 13.37 -15.41 6.32
N LEU A 105 13.51 -15.50 5.00
CA LEU A 105 13.34 -14.35 4.10
C LEU A 105 11.91 -13.80 4.15
N PHE A 106 10.96 -14.66 4.51
CA PHE A 106 9.65 -14.26 5.01
C PHE A 106 9.80 -13.98 6.50
N ASN A 107 9.29 -12.83 6.97
CA ASN A 107 9.34 -12.40 8.36
C ASN A 107 8.40 -13.24 9.27
N ARG A 108 8.59 -14.55 9.24
CA ARG A 108 7.76 -15.56 9.90
C ARG A 108 7.86 -15.45 11.41
N GLN A 109 8.93 -14.89 11.98
CA GLN A 109 9.02 -14.64 13.43
C GLN A 109 8.04 -13.56 13.89
N THR A 110 7.88 -12.46 13.14
CA THR A 110 6.92 -11.41 13.49
C THR A 110 5.49 -11.90 13.27
N THR A 111 5.23 -12.57 12.14
CA THR A 111 3.90 -13.14 11.84
C THR A 111 3.54 -14.30 12.78
N GLN A 112 4.44 -15.25 13.07
CA GLN A 112 4.16 -16.33 14.04
C GLN A 112 4.15 -15.86 15.50
N SER A 113 4.86 -14.79 15.86
CA SER A 113 4.70 -14.14 17.17
C SER A 113 3.25 -13.67 17.32
N LEU A 114 2.75 -12.90 16.35
CA LEU A 114 1.36 -12.42 16.32
C LEU A 114 0.34 -13.57 16.30
N PHE A 115 0.57 -14.62 15.49
CA PHE A 115 -0.33 -15.78 15.44
C PHE A 115 -0.26 -16.65 16.69
N ASN A 116 0.91 -16.90 17.29
CA ASN A 116 1.02 -17.68 18.53
C ASN A 116 0.45 -16.94 19.73
N GLU A 117 0.64 -15.62 19.79
CA GLU A 117 0.04 -14.75 20.80
C GLU A 117 -1.49 -14.73 20.67
N ALA A 118 -2.02 -14.60 19.45
CA ALA A 118 -3.46 -14.71 19.17
C ALA A 118 -4.04 -16.12 19.43
N THR A 119 -3.27 -17.19 19.16
CA THR A 119 -3.70 -18.58 19.38
C THR A 119 -3.72 -18.94 20.88
N LEU A 120 -2.82 -18.36 21.68
CA LEU A 120 -2.81 -18.47 23.15
C LEU A 120 -4.04 -17.78 23.80
N LEU A 121 -4.70 -16.85 23.11
CA LEU A 121 -5.78 -16.02 23.65
C LEU A 121 -7.21 -16.49 23.27
N GLY A 122 -7.33 -17.48 22.39
CA GLY A 122 -8.61 -18.09 22.00
C GLY A 122 -9.44 -17.25 21.02
N ARG A 123 -10.39 -17.90 20.32
CA ARG A 123 -11.24 -17.34 19.25
C ARG A 123 -12.18 -16.18 19.66
N GLY A 124 -12.08 -15.66 20.88
CA GLY A 124 -13.04 -14.71 21.45
C GLY A 124 -12.56 -13.26 21.59
N ALA A 125 -11.25 -12.97 21.53
CA ALA A 125 -10.76 -11.64 21.82
C ALA A 125 -10.84 -10.73 20.58
N SER A 126 -11.78 -9.78 20.59
CA SER A 126 -11.70 -8.60 19.71
C SER A 126 -10.50 -7.74 20.13
N PHE A 127 -10.03 -6.85 19.23
CA PHE A 127 -8.89 -5.95 19.49
C PHE A 127 -9.01 -5.18 20.84
N VAL A 128 -10.24 -4.91 21.29
CA VAL A 128 -10.57 -4.21 22.54
C VAL A 128 -10.39 -5.11 23.79
N GLU A 129 -10.77 -6.39 23.71
CA GLU A 129 -10.65 -7.33 24.83
C GLU A 129 -9.19 -7.74 25.13
N GLU A 130 -8.34 -7.75 24.10
CA GLU A 130 -6.94 -8.15 24.22
C GLU A 130 -6.10 -7.15 25.05
N SER A 131 -6.36 -5.85 24.87
CA SER A 131 -5.70 -4.77 25.63
C SER A 131 -6.13 -4.75 27.10
N ARG A 132 -7.43 -4.99 27.38
CA ARG A 132 -7.97 -5.10 28.75
C ARG A 132 -7.28 -6.20 29.57
N ARG A 133 -6.98 -7.36 28.97
CA ARG A 133 -6.27 -8.47 29.66
C ARG A 133 -4.80 -8.18 29.92
N LYS A 134 -4.09 -7.52 28.99
CA LYS A 134 -2.68 -7.17 29.15
C LYS A 134 -2.47 -6.11 30.24
N LEU A 135 -3.34 -5.09 30.31
CA LEU A 135 -3.37 -4.12 31.41
C LEU A 135 -3.72 -4.76 32.76
N HIS A 136 -4.68 -5.69 32.79
CA HIS A 136 -5.06 -6.40 34.03
C HIS A 136 -3.96 -7.36 34.53
N CYS A 137 -3.19 -7.98 33.63
CA CYS A 137 -2.02 -8.80 33.99
C CYS A 137 -0.80 -7.97 34.43
N GLN A 138 -0.62 -6.75 33.91
CA GLN A 138 0.40 -5.82 34.40
C GLN A 138 0.03 -5.22 35.76
N ARG A 139 -1.23 -4.82 35.97
CA ARG A 139 -1.77 -4.40 37.29
C ARG A 139 -1.70 -5.52 38.35
N LYS A 140 -1.85 -6.80 37.95
CA LYS A 140 -1.65 -7.96 38.87
C LYS A 140 -0.20 -8.28 39.17
N ARG A 141 0.75 -7.90 38.30
CA ARG A 141 2.19 -8.04 38.57
C ARG A 141 2.75 -6.92 39.44
N SER A 142 2.06 -5.79 39.55
CA SER A 142 2.40 -4.68 40.45
C SER A 142 1.65 -4.71 41.80
N SER A 143 0.77 -5.69 42.05
CA SER A 143 -0.01 -5.84 43.29
C SER A 143 0.17 -7.19 44.00
N GLY A 144 1.30 -7.86 43.75
CA GLY A 144 1.60 -9.18 44.31
C GLY A 144 2.86 -9.21 45.17
N GLU A 145 2.85 -8.58 46.35
CA GLU A 145 3.68 -9.02 47.48
C GLU A 145 2.90 -8.89 48.80
N GLY A 146 2.92 -9.97 49.60
CA GLY A 146 2.78 -9.86 51.05
C GLY A 146 1.64 -10.64 51.72
N GLY A 147 1.83 -11.95 51.92
CA GLY A 147 1.16 -12.71 52.98
C GLY A 147 2.20 -13.63 53.62
N GLY A 148 2.72 -13.24 54.79
CA GLY A 148 3.94 -13.81 55.38
C GLY A 148 3.73 -14.91 56.43
N MET A 149 4.85 -15.39 56.99
CA MET A 149 5.02 -15.78 58.39
C MET A 149 6.52 -15.94 58.77
N SER A 150 6.92 -15.29 59.88
CA SER A 150 7.94 -15.66 60.93
C SER A 150 9.37 -16.07 60.50
N ASP A 151 10.50 -15.64 61.09
CA ASP A 151 10.84 -15.01 62.37
C ASP A 151 12.27 -14.38 62.29
N ASP A 152 12.51 -13.44 63.20
CA ASP A 152 13.74 -13.17 63.97
C ASP A 152 14.93 -12.29 63.50
N GLU A 153 15.22 -11.36 64.43
CA GLU A 153 16.49 -10.75 64.87
C GLU A 153 17.18 -9.58 64.12
N LYS A 154 17.09 -8.41 64.80
CA LYS A 154 18.14 -7.43 65.16
C LYS A 154 19.03 -6.83 64.05
N SER A 155 18.95 -5.50 63.90
CA SER A 155 19.88 -4.54 64.53
C SER A 155 19.85 -3.15 63.86
N HIS A 156 19.90 -2.09 64.70
CA HIS A 156 20.63 -0.81 64.57
C HIS A 156 20.48 -0.03 63.23
N SER A 157 20.22 1.28 63.14
CA SER A 157 20.52 2.38 64.06
C SER A 157 20.03 3.69 63.39
N LYS A 158 19.44 4.58 64.21
CA LYS A 158 19.58 6.06 64.24
C LYS A 158 19.12 6.86 63.01
N ASP A 159 18.08 7.68 63.22
CA ASP A 159 18.14 9.16 63.42
C ASP A 159 18.34 9.91 62.09
N LYS A 160 17.67 11.02 61.76
CA LYS A 160 17.04 12.05 62.59
C LYS A 160 16.26 13.00 61.66
N ARG A 161 15.07 13.36 62.15
CA ARG A 161 14.54 14.73 62.32
C ARG A 161 14.53 15.71 61.13
N GLY A 162 13.31 16.18 60.87
CA GLY A 162 13.03 17.62 60.72
C GLY A 162 11.64 17.86 60.10
N GLN A 163 10.53 17.78 60.84
CA GLN A 163 9.84 18.91 61.51
C GLN A 163 9.28 19.96 60.50
N THR A 164 8.03 20.44 60.50
CA THR A 164 6.83 20.36 61.37
C THR A 164 5.70 21.15 60.63
N ILE A 165 4.37 20.96 60.74
CA ILE A 165 3.38 21.44 61.74
C ILE A 165 1.97 21.34 61.11
N LEU A 166 1.03 20.68 61.83
CA LEU A 166 -0.39 21.00 62.15
C LEU A 166 -1.38 21.45 61.04
N LEU A 167 -2.69 21.16 61.05
CA LEU A 167 -3.63 20.41 61.91
C LEU A 167 -4.99 20.34 61.14
N ASP A 168 -5.77 19.32 61.47
CA ASP A 168 -7.23 19.20 61.37
C ASP A 168 -7.95 19.33 60.01
N GLY A 169 -8.55 18.20 59.61
CA GLY A 169 -10.00 18.17 59.49
C GLY A 169 -10.58 17.85 58.10
N VAL A 170 -11.32 16.75 58.08
CA VAL A 170 -12.61 16.60 57.38
C VAL A 170 -12.57 16.02 55.95
N GLN A 171 -13.32 14.91 55.85
CA GLN A 171 -13.95 14.29 54.68
C GLN A 171 -13.04 13.49 53.71
N GLU A 172 -13.10 12.17 53.89
CA GLU A 172 -13.06 11.22 52.78
C GLU A 172 -14.13 11.64 51.74
N SER A 173 -13.67 12.22 50.64
CA SER A 173 -14.36 12.14 49.36
C SER A 173 -13.52 11.21 48.47
N GLU A 174 -14.14 10.13 48.05
CA GLU A 174 -13.67 9.24 46.99
C GLU A 174 -13.45 10.11 45.74
N GLU A 175 -12.21 10.52 45.48
CA GLU A 175 -11.80 10.94 44.15
C GLU A 175 -11.67 9.65 43.33
N GLU A 176 -12.72 9.37 42.56
CA GLU A 176 -12.64 8.46 41.42
C GLU A 176 -11.55 9.03 40.50
N ASP A 177 -10.37 8.41 40.52
CA ASP A 177 -9.40 8.53 39.45
C ASP A 177 -10.10 8.05 38.16
N GLU A 178 -10.68 9.00 37.41
CA GLU A 178 -11.05 8.81 36.00
C GLU A 178 -9.75 8.54 35.23
N ASP A 179 -9.29 7.28 35.28
CA ASP A 179 -8.36 6.69 34.33
C ASP A 179 -8.96 6.91 32.93
N ASN A 180 -8.57 8.01 32.27
CA ASN A 180 -8.94 8.29 30.88
C ASN A 180 -8.47 7.12 30.01
N GLU A 181 -9.42 6.27 29.63
CA GLU A 181 -9.30 5.15 28.70
C GLU A 181 -8.95 5.70 27.30
N GLU A 182 -7.67 5.69 26.91
CA GLU A 182 -7.33 5.81 25.49
C GLU A 182 -7.64 4.47 24.80
N ASP A 183 -8.89 4.31 24.35
CA ASP A 183 -9.28 3.25 23.41
C ASP A 183 -8.36 3.34 22.16
N GLU A 184 -7.60 2.27 21.85
CA GLU A 184 -6.76 2.25 20.64
C GLU A 184 -7.65 2.44 19.39
N ASP A 185 -7.53 3.60 18.77
CA ASP A 185 -8.28 4.06 17.60
C ASP A 185 -8.10 3.14 16.38
N ILE A 186 -9.10 2.30 16.12
CA ILE A 186 -9.13 1.36 15.00
C ILE A 186 -9.28 2.14 13.69
N LEU A 187 -8.30 2.01 12.77
CA LEU A 187 -8.17 2.79 11.52
C LEU A 187 -7.80 4.27 11.69
N GLN A 188 -7.28 4.65 12.86
CA GLN A 188 -6.91 6.04 13.12
C GLN A 188 -8.09 7.01 12.88
N LEU A 189 -9.35 6.59 13.14
CA LEU A 189 -10.59 7.34 12.90
C LEU A 189 -10.65 8.68 13.63
N ASP A 190 -9.94 8.83 14.74
CA ASP A 190 -9.81 10.07 15.51
C ASP A 190 -8.68 10.97 15.01
N GLN A 191 -7.80 10.46 14.13
CA GLN A 191 -6.73 11.25 13.52
C GLN A 191 -7.24 12.09 12.35
N LEU A 192 -7.83 13.22 12.70
CA LEU A 192 -8.42 14.17 11.78
C LEU A 192 -7.35 15.02 11.06
N SER A 193 -7.54 15.27 9.77
CA SER A 193 -6.69 16.21 9.04
C SER A 193 -6.99 17.67 9.40
N GLU A 194 -5.95 18.48 9.56
CA GLU A 194 -6.08 19.94 9.70
C GLU A 194 -6.73 20.56 8.44
N LYS A 195 -6.29 20.13 7.24
CA LYS A 195 -6.74 20.67 5.94
C LYS A 195 -7.52 19.62 5.14
N TRP A 196 -8.53 20.05 4.38
CA TRP A 196 -9.26 19.16 3.46
C TRP A 196 -8.40 18.74 2.25
N CYS A 197 -7.65 19.68 1.70
CA CYS A 197 -6.85 19.51 0.49
C CYS A 197 -5.56 20.33 0.61
N ILE A 198 -4.50 19.85 -0.06
CA ILE A 198 -3.22 20.53 -0.13
C ILE A 198 -2.63 20.52 -1.55
N PRO A 199 -1.99 21.63 -1.98
CA PRO A 199 -1.30 21.71 -3.27
C PRO A 199 0.01 20.94 -3.26
N MET A 200 0.57 20.68 -4.46
CA MET A 200 1.78 19.86 -4.63
C MET A 200 3.00 20.41 -3.86
N ASN A 201 3.12 21.72 -3.72
CA ASN A 201 4.22 22.35 -2.96
C ASN A 201 4.20 22.03 -1.45
N GLU A 202 3.05 21.62 -0.91
CA GLU A 202 2.90 21.21 0.49
C GLU A 202 3.07 19.69 0.70
N PHE A 203 3.30 18.91 -0.36
CA PHE A 203 3.48 17.46 -0.25
C PHE A 203 4.73 17.12 0.57
N LYS A 204 4.53 16.42 1.68
CA LYS A 204 5.61 15.94 2.55
C LYS A 204 5.30 14.56 3.14
N LYS A 205 6.37 13.87 3.57
CA LYS A 205 6.27 12.59 4.27
C LYS A 205 5.43 12.77 5.55
N GLY A 206 4.52 11.83 5.81
CA GLY A 206 3.62 11.89 6.95
C GLY A 206 2.33 12.69 6.71
N VAL A 207 2.22 13.43 5.60
CA VAL A 207 0.98 14.14 5.23
C VAL A 207 0.31 13.52 4.01
N VAL A 208 1.11 13.03 3.04
CA VAL A 208 0.63 12.33 1.84
C VAL A 208 1.33 11.00 1.63
N GLY A 209 0.75 10.16 0.77
CA GLY A 209 1.32 8.87 0.38
C GLY A 209 2.62 8.97 -0.42
N GLY A 210 3.28 7.82 -0.59
CA GLY A 210 4.57 7.72 -1.31
C GLY A 210 4.50 8.17 -2.77
N LYS A 211 3.38 7.90 -3.47
CA LYS A 211 3.18 8.31 -4.87
C LYS A 211 3.23 9.84 -5.02
N SER A 212 2.43 10.55 -4.22
CA SER A 212 2.38 12.01 -4.20
C SER A 212 3.75 12.61 -3.85
N ASN A 213 4.42 12.08 -2.82
CA ASN A 213 5.76 12.51 -2.44
C ASN A 213 6.80 12.32 -3.55
N ASN A 214 6.75 11.20 -4.27
CA ASN A 214 7.67 10.94 -5.38
C ASN A 214 7.44 11.90 -6.56
N ILE A 215 6.17 12.20 -6.88
CA ILE A 215 5.84 13.19 -7.92
C ILE A 215 6.38 14.57 -7.54
N LYS A 216 6.22 15.00 -6.28
CA LYS A 216 6.81 16.26 -5.81
C LYS A 216 8.33 16.29 -5.97
N ARG A 217 9.01 15.25 -5.47
CA ARG A 217 10.47 15.12 -5.59
C ARG A 217 10.94 15.17 -7.04
N LEU A 218 10.22 14.52 -7.95
CA LEU A 218 10.52 14.58 -9.37
C LEU A 218 10.33 16.00 -9.92
N SER A 219 9.23 16.67 -9.58
CA SER A 219 8.95 18.05 -10.03
C SER A 219 9.99 19.09 -9.57
N ASP A 220 10.66 18.82 -8.45
CA ASP A 220 11.70 19.68 -7.89
C ASP A 220 13.08 19.48 -8.53
N VAL A 221 13.36 18.28 -9.04
CA VAL A 221 14.70 17.89 -9.53
C VAL A 221 14.76 17.88 -11.07
N LEU A 222 13.62 17.64 -11.73
CA LEU A 222 13.57 17.60 -13.18
C LEU A 222 13.72 18.99 -13.78
N ASP A 223 14.36 19.03 -14.96
CA ASP A 223 14.48 20.23 -15.79
C ASP A 223 13.10 20.79 -16.17
N SER A 224 13.00 22.11 -16.37
CA SER A 224 11.74 22.78 -16.69
C SER A 224 11.13 22.31 -18.02
N SER A 225 11.92 21.73 -18.93
CA SER A 225 11.43 21.09 -20.15
C SER A 225 10.68 19.77 -19.91
N VAL A 226 10.90 19.11 -18.76
CA VAL A 226 10.23 17.85 -18.43
C VAL A 226 9.01 18.15 -17.58
N LEU A 227 7.83 17.96 -18.17
CA LEU A 227 6.59 18.20 -17.46
C LEU A 227 6.31 17.13 -16.41
N THR A 228 5.91 17.61 -15.24
CA THR A 228 5.19 16.81 -14.26
C THR A 228 3.70 17.15 -14.27
N PRO A 229 2.80 16.18 -14.13
CA PRO A 229 1.37 16.48 -14.04
C PRO A 229 1.07 17.35 -12.81
N ARG A 230 0.17 18.33 -12.96
CA ARG A 230 -0.42 19.07 -11.85
C ARG A 230 -1.14 18.11 -10.91
N SER A 231 -0.97 18.34 -9.62
CA SER A 231 -1.57 17.47 -8.61
C SER A 231 -1.92 18.24 -7.36
N VAL A 232 -3.00 17.81 -6.73
CA VAL A 232 -3.40 18.17 -5.38
C VAL A 232 -3.66 16.88 -4.61
N ALA A 233 -3.73 16.95 -3.28
CA ALA A 233 -4.02 15.77 -2.49
C ALA A 233 -5.03 16.07 -1.39
N LEU A 234 -5.89 15.09 -1.11
CA LEU A 234 -6.58 14.99 0.17
C LEU A 234 -5.60 14.26 1.10
N PRO A 235 -5.05 14.93 2.12
CA PRO A 235 -4.01 14.37 2.97
C PRO A 235 -4.54 13.22 3.87
N PHE A 236 -3.63 12.52 4.54
CA PHE A 236 -3.99 11.58 5.60
C PHE A 236 -4.91 12.25 6.64
N GLY A 237 -5.88 11.50 7.17
CA GLY A 237 -6.88 12.05 8.09
C GLY A 237 -8.08 12.73 7.41
N CYS A 238 -8.08 12.90 6.07
CA CYS A 238 -9.19 13.55 5.36
C CYS A 238 -10.44 12.65 5.26
N MET A 239 -10.25 11.33 5.11
CA MET A 239 -11.36 10.36 5.18
C MET A 239 -12.02 10.39 6.56
N GLN A 240 -11.20 10.40 7.62
CA GLN A 240 -11.64 10.47 9.00
C GLN A 240 -12.44 11.75 9.27
N LYS A 241 -11.92 12.88 8.81
CA LYS A 241 -12.61 14.17 8.89
C LYS A 241 -13.95 14.18 8.14
N THR A 242 -14.02 13.46 7.02
CA THR A 242 -15.26 13.27 6.25
C THR A 242 -16.26 12.43 7.06
N LEU A 243 -15.83 11.32 7.66
CA LEU A 243 -16.68 10.45 8.49
C LEU A 243 -17.15 11.12 9.78
N ALA A 244 -16.35 12.01 10.36
CA ALA A 244 -16.69 12.79 11.54
C ALA A 244 -17.69 13.93 11.27
N ASP A 245 -17.98 14.24 10.00
CA ASP A 245 -19.02 15.22 9.66
C ASP A 245 -20.39 14.75 10.17
N PRO A 246 -21.25 15.65 10.71
CA PRO A 246 -22.57 15.28 11.19
C PRO A 246 -23.43 14.49 10.20
N SER A 247 -23.27 14.72 8.89
CA SER A 247 -24.00 13.96 7.86
C SER A 247 -23.66 12.46 7.85
N ASN A 248 -22.46 12.09 8.31
CA ASN A 248 -21.92 10.75 8.24
C ASN A 248 -21.91 10.00 9.57
N LYS A 249 -22.48 10.56 10.64
CA LYS A 249 -22.47 9.96 11.99
C LYS A 249 -22.96 8.51 12.02
N ALA A 250 -23.99 8.18 11.23
CA ALA A 250 -24.51 6.82 11.12
C ALA A 250 -23.49 5.87 10.45
N CYS A 251 -22.85 6.31 9.37
CA CYS A 251 -21.81 5.54 8.67
C CYS A 251 -20.60 5.30 9.57
N LEU A 252 -20.14 6.33 10.29
CA LEU A 252 -19.02 6.21 11.24
C LEU A 252 -19.31 5.19 12.34
N HIS A 253 -20.48 5.25 12.96
CA HIS A 253 -20.87 4.31 14.01
C HIS A 253 -20.92 2.85 13.50
N GLN A 254 -21.53 2.63 12.33
CA GLN A 254 -21.60 1.30 11.72
C GLN A 254 -20.20 0.78 11.35
N LEU A 255 -19.36 1.65 10.76
CA LEU A 255 -18.01 1.28 10.35
C LEU A 255 -17.14 0.91 11.55
N ALA A 256 -17.17 1.70 12.62
CA ALA A 256 -16.44 1.42 13.85
C ALA A 256 -16.87 0.07 14.45
N THR A 257 -18.19 -0.20 14.49
CA THR A 257 -18.73 -1.46 15.00
C THR A 257 -18.24 -2.67 14.20
N ASP A 258 -18.33 -2.61 12.87
CA ASP A 258 -17.98 -3.74 12.00
C ASP A 258 -16.47 -4.00 11.95
N VAL A 259 -15.63 -2.96 11.93
CA VAL A 259 -14.17 -3.12 11.79
C VAL A 259 -13.53 -3.66 13.08
N VAL A 260 -14.14 -3.43 14.26
CA VAL A 260 -13.69 -4.03 15.54
C VAL A 260 -13.73 -5.56 15.52
N GLU A 261 -14.62 -6.16 14.74
CA GLU A 261 -14.72 -7.63 14.60
C GLU A 261 -13.53 -8.25 13.85
N LEU A 262 -12.80 -7.44 13.08
CA LEU A 262 -11.62 -7.89 12.38
C LEU A 262 -10.55 -8.26 13.43
N SER A 263 -9.79 -9.34 13.22
CA SER A 263 -8.72 -9.77 14.13
C SER A 263 -7.53 -10.24 13.30
N PRO A 264 -6.27 -10.13 13.77
CA PRO A 264 -5.11 -10.65 13.03
C PRO A 264 -5.20 -12.18 12.82
N SER A 265 -6.01 -12.86 13.63
CA SER A 265 -6.31 -14.29 13.52
C SER A 265 -7.44 -14.62 12.55
N SER A 266 -8.19 -13.62 12.06
CA SER A 266 -9.30 -13.82 11.12
C SER A 266 -8.83 -14.50 9.84
N SER A 267 -9.59 -15.49 9.40
CA SER A 267 -9.38 -16.12 8.11
C SER A 267 -9.60 -15.12 6.96
N SER A 268 -9.08 -15.43 5.77
CA SER A 268 -9.30 -14.58 4.59
C SER A 268 -10.79 -14.43 4.25
N GLU A 269 -11.61 -15.44 4.52
CA GLU A 269 -13.05 -15.45 4.22
C GLU A 269 -13.85 -14.61 5.23
N GLU A 270 -13.49 -14.66 6.51
CA GLU A 270 -14.08 -13.81 7.54
C GLU A 270 -13.73 -12.34 7.32
N ALA A 271 -12.44 -12.06 7.05
CA ALA A 271 -11.98 -10.72 6.73
C ALA A 271 -12.70 -10.18 5.49
N ASP A 272 -12.83 -10.96 4.41
CA ASP A 272 -13.51 -10.52 3.18
C ASP A 272 -14.99 -10.15 3.42
N LYS A 273 -15.69 -10.89 4.30
CA LYS A 273 -17.07 -10.55 4.68
C LYS A 273 -17.16 -9.23 5.44
N ILE A 274 -16.32 -9.03 6.46
CA ILE A 274 -16.29 -7.79 7.26
C ILE A 274 -15.94 -6.60 6.38
N LEU A 275 -14.88 -6.74 5.58
CA LEU A 275 -14.39 -5.71 4.68
C LEU A 275 -15.43 -5.37 3.58
N SER A 276 -16.19 -6.35 3.10
CA SER A 276 -17.29 -6.12 2.15
C SER A 276 -18.43 -5.32 2.76
N LYS A 277 -18.80 -5.57 4.04
CA LYS A 277 -19.75 -4.73 4.77
C LYS A 277 -19.25 -3.29 4.91
N ALA A 278 -17.98 -3.13 5.30
CA ALA A 278 -17.34 -1.82 5.43
C ALA A 278 -17.36 -1.02 4.12
N LYS A 279 -17.11 -1.67 2.96
CA LYS A 279 -17.30 -1.02 1.65
C LYS A 279 -18.73 -0.57 1.41
N GLY A 280 -19.71 -1.39 1.78
CA GLY A 280 -21.14 -1.04 1.67
C GLY A 280 -21.52 0.16 2.53
N ILE A 281 -20.90 0.33 3.70
CA ILE A 281 -21.08 1.53 4.53
C ILE A 281 -20.42 2.73 3.85
N MET A 282 -19.17 2.59 3.43
CA MET A 282 -18.40 3.66 2.79
C MET A 282 -19.01 4.18 1.49
N SER A 283 -19.79 3.38 0.75
CA SER A 283 -20.47 3.85 -0.46
C SER A 283 -21.54 4.91 -0.17
N HIS A 284 -22.11 4.91 1.04
CA HIS A 284 -23.13 5.85 1.51
C HIS A 284 -22.55 7.09 2.20
N VAL A 285 -21.22 7.18 2.33
CA VAL A 285 -20.57 8.38 2.89
C VAL A 285 -20.80 9.56 1.95
N GLU A 286 -21.23 10.67 2.52
CA GLU A 286 -21.41 11.94 1.82
C GLU A 286 -20.16 12.81 1.97
N LEU A 287 -19.68 13.42 0.89
CA LEU A 287 -18.57 14.37 0.97
C LEU A 287 -19.11 15.75 1.39
N PRO A 288 -18.61 16.34 2.49
CA PRO A 288 -19.04 17.66 2.93
C PRO A 288 -18.78 18.74 1.87
N GLN A 289 -19.69 19.71 1.78
CA GLN A 289 -19.53 20.82 0.83
C GLN A 289 -18.25 21.62 1.06
N SER A 290 -17.79 21.70 2.32
CA SER A 290 -16.54 22.36 2.70
C SER A 290 -15.30 21.66 2.13
N LEU A 291 -15.33 20.32 2.00
CA LEU A 291 -14.29 19.55 1.33
C LEU A 291 -14.28 19.87 -0.16
N LEU A 292 -15.45 19.84 -0.82
CA LEU A 292 -15.55 20.10 -2.27
C LEU A 292 -15.08 21.52 -2.63
N GLN A 293 -15.47 22.52 -1.84
CA GLN A 293 -15.01 23.90 -1.99
C GLN A 293 -13.49 24.04 -1.77
N ALA A 294 -12.96 23.36 -0.76
CA ALA A 294 -11.52 23.37 -0.50
C ALA A 294 -10.72 22.69 -1.62
N LEU A 295 -11.25 21.61 -2.20
CA LEU A 295 -10.65 20.91 -3.33
C LEU A 295 -10.60 21.81 -4.57
N GLU A 296 -11.69 22.50 -4.89
CA GLU A 296 -11.74 23.48 -5.97
C GLU A 296 -10.72 24.61 -5.78
N ALA A 297 -10.69 25.23 -4.60
CA ALA A 297 -9.73 26.29 -4.29
C ALA A 297 -8.27 25.81 -4.37
N CYS A 298 -8.02 24.56 -3.95
CA CYS A 298 -6.71 23.93 -4.02
C CYS A 298 -6.27 23.68 -5.46
N MET A 299 -7.17 23.20 -6.32
CA MET A 299 -6.92 23.01 -7.75
C MET A 299 -6.58 24.33 -8.44
N GLN A 300 -7.34 25.40 -8.16
CA GLN A 300 -7.07 26.73 -8.69
C GLN A 300 -5.71 27.29 -8.23
N THR A 301 -5.33 27.04 -6.97
CA THR A 301 -4.02 27.45 -6.42
C THR A 301 -2.88 26.72 -7.15
N GLN A 302 -3.04 25.41 -7.38
CA GLN A 302 -2.06 24.60 -8.10
C GLN A 302 -1.91 25.04 -9.57
N ASP A 303 -3.01 25.38 -10.24
CA ASP A 303 -3.00 25.90 -11.61
C ASP A 303 -2.27 27.24 -11.72
N LYS A 304 -2.50 28.16 -10.77
CA LYS A 304 -1.80 29.45 -10.69
C LYS A 304 -0.29 29.25 -10.49
N ALA A 305 0.10 28.45 -9.49
CA ALA A 305 1.51 28.17 -9.21
C ALA A 305 2.23 27.53 -10.40
N THR A 306 1.57 26.62 -11.12
CA THR A 306 2.14 25.99 -12.32
C THR A 306 2.30 27.01 -13.45
N SER A 307 1.28 27.85 -13.66
CA SER A 307 1.31 28.92 -14.67
C SER A 307 2.42 29.93 -14.40
N GLU A 308 2.65 30.28 -13.14
CA GLU A 308 3.75 31.16 -12.71
C GLU A 308 5.12 30.50 -12.93
N LYS A 309 5.28 29.22 -12.59
CA LYS A 309 6.53 28.46 -12.84
C LYS A 309 6.88 28.42 -14.33
N ILE A 310 5.89 28.22 -15.21
CA ILE A 310 6.08 28.23 -16.67
C ILE A 310 6.48 29.62 -17.16
N LYS A 311 5.76 30.68 -16.75
CA LYS A 311 6.08 32.07 -17.11
C LYS A 311 7.49 32.45 -16.68
N GLN A 312 7.89 32.12 -15.46
CA GLN A 312 9.22 32.43 -14.94
C GLN A 312 10.32 31.73 -15.74
N SER A 313 10.09 30.49 -16.18
CA SER A 313 11.04 29.74 -17.01
C SER A 313 11.19 30.35 -18.41
N LEU A 314 10.12 30.92 -18.98
CA LEU A 314 10.15 31.60 -20.28
C LEU A 314 10.96 32.91 -20.27
N TYR A 315 10.95 33.68 -19.18
CA TYR A 315 11.66 34.96 -19.09
C TYR A 315 13.17 34.82 -18.84
N GLN A 316 13.64 33.66 -18.36
CA GLN A 316 15.06 33.44 -18.02
C GLN A 316 15.90 32.96 -19.20
N ASP A 317 15.30 32.30 -20.18
CA ASP A 317 15.99 31.75 -21.35
C ASP A 317 15.85 32.69 -22.57
N GLY A 318 16.79 33.62 -22.73
CA GLY A 318 16.87 34.54 -23.89
C GLY A 318 17.24 33.88 -25.23
N GLU A 319 17.11 32.55 -25.37
CA GLU A 319 17.43 31.80 -26.58
C GLU A 319 16.32 30.78 -26.92
N GLY A 320 15.57 31.04 -28.00
CA GLY A 320 14.90 30.00 -28.79
C GLY A 320 13.38 30.13 -28.93
N ASP A 321 12.92 30.77 -30.01
CA ASP A 321 11.50 30.81 -30.44
C ASP A 321 10.79 29.44 -30.39
N LYS A 322 11.49 28.35 -30.70
CA LYS A 322 10.92 26.99 -30.70
C LYS A 322 10.63 26.42 -29.31
N LYS A 323 11.48 26.71 -28.32
CA LYS A 323 11.29 26.27 -26.92
C LYS A 323 10.11 27.02 -26.31
N ASN A 324 9.97 28.29 -26.68
CA ASN A 324 8.85 29.15 -26.28
C ASN A 324 7.53 28.67 -26.89
N GLU A 325 7.48 28.31 -28.18
CA GLU A 325 6.26 27.74 -28.79
C GLU A 325 5.82 26.41 -28.14
N GLU A 326 6.77 25.54 -27.77
CA GLU A 326 6.47 24.27 -27.09
C GLU A 326 5.94 24.53 -25.68
N LEU A 327 6.58 25.41 -24.91
CA LEU A 327 6.13 25.87 -23.60
C LEU A 327 4.77 26.60 -23.65
N GLU A 328 4.47 27.34 -24.71
CA GLU A 328 3.17 27.99 -24.94
C GLU A 328 2.06 26.98 -25.26
N ARG A 329 2.35 25.97 -26.09
CA ARG A 329 1.43 24.83 -26.30
C ARG A 329 1.21 24.05 -25.01
N LEU A 330 2.25 23.88 -24.20
CA LEU A 330 2.16 23.34 -22.84
C LEU A 330 1.31 24.20 -21.90
N GLY A 331 1.23 25.51 -22.13
CA GLY A 331 0.35 26.45 -21.40
C GLY A 331 -1.13 26.36 -21.80
N SER A 332 -1.46 25.72 -22.93
CA SER A 332 -2.84 25.56 -23.43
C SER A 332 -3.62 24.41 -22.78
N ARG A 333 -3.11 23.84 -21.68
CA ARG A 333 -3.73 22.71 -20.98
C ARG A 333 -4.99 23.19 -20.23
N PRO A 334 -6.09 22.42 -20.24
CA PRO A 334 -7.28 22.75 -19.43
C PRO A 334 -6.91 22.89 -17.96
N SER A 335 -7.53 23.81 -17.22
CA SER A 335 -7.29 23.91 -15.76
C SER A 335 -7.73 22.63 -15.04
N MET A 336 -7.21 22.35 -13.84
CA MET A 336 -7.66 21.18 -13.06
C MET A 336 -9.16 21.26 -12.76
N ILE A 337 -9.73 22.46 -12.59
CA ILE A 337 -11.18 22.64 -12.41
C ILE A 337 -11.97 22.37 -13.71
N ASP A 338 -11.43 22.74 -14.88
CA ASP A 338 -12.03 22.33 -16.15
C ASP A 338 -12.05 20.82 -16.30
N LEU A 339 -10.96 20.14 -15.90
CA LEU A 339 -10.87 18.68 -15.92
C LEU A 339 -11.86 18.04 -14.94
N TRP A 340 -12.05 18.62 -13.76
CA TRP A 340 -13.08 18.20 -12.80
C TRP A 340 -14.48 18.24 -13.40
N HIS A 341 -14.86 19.38 -14.00
CA HIS A 341 -16.17 19.53 -14.64
C HIS A 341 -16.34 18.58 -15.83
N ARG A 342 -15.31 18.43 -16.68
CA ARG A 342 -15.33 17.50 -17.83
C ARG A 342 -15.45 16.03 -17.40
N SER A 343 -14.77 15.64 -16.33
CA SER A 343 -14.83 14.28 -15.78
C SER A 343 -16.20 14.00 -15.13
N GLY A 344 -16.89 15.05 -14.67
CA GLY A 344 -18.18 15.01 -13.99
C GLY A 344 -17.97 14.98 -12.48
N ALA A 345 -18.44 16.03 -11.79
CA ALA A 345 -18.22 16.22 -10.35
C ALA A 345 -18.69 15.03 -9.48
N GLU A 346 -19.82 14.43 -9.85
CA GLU A 346 -20.34 13.23 -9.19
C GLU A 346 -19.38 12.05 -9.35
N LYS A 347 -18.88 11.80 -10.57
CA LYS A 347 -17.91 10.71 -10.83
C LYS A 347 -16.59 10.93 -10.09
N CYS A 348 -16.11 12.17 -10.02
CA CYS A 348 -14.92 12.51 -9.25
C CYS A 348 -15.12 12.27 -7.74
N THR A 349 -16.31 12.61 -7.23
CA THR A 349 -16.70 12.34 -5.84
C THR A 349 -16.75 10.83 -5.56
N GLU A 350 -17.36 10.06 -6.46
CA GLU A 350 -17.34 8.60 -6.39
C GLU A 350 -15.92 8.03 -6.48
N ALA A 351 -15.03 8.63 -7.28
CA ALA A 351 -13.64 8.19 -7.38
C ALA A 351 -12.87 8.41 -6.07
N ILE A 352 -13.08 9.54 -5.38
CA ILE A 352 -12.52 9.79 -4.05
C ILE A 352 -12.98 8.70 -3.06
N LYS A 353 -14.30 8.41 -3.04
CA LYS A 353 -14.85 7.33 -2.21
C LYS A 353 -14.27 5.97 -2.59
N ALA A 354 -14.09 5.69 -3.88
CA ALA A 354 -13.51 4.44 -4.36
C ALA A 354 -12.06 4.24 -3.88
N VAL A 355 -11.26 5.31 -3.84
CA VAL A 355 -9.90 5.26 -3.27
C VAL A 355 -9.95 4.92 -1.78
N TRP A 356 -10.84 5.53 -1.00
CA TRP A 356 -11.01 5.18 0.41
C TRP A 356 -11.57 3.77 0.61
N MET A 357 -12.55 3.36 -0.18
CA MET A 357 -13.11 1.99 -0.18
C MET A 357 -12.04 0.93 -0.49
N SER A 358 -11.00 1.29 -1.24
CA SER A 358 -9.89 0.38 -1.54
C SER A 358 -9.10 -0.05 -0.30
N LEU A 359 -9.14 0.73 0.79
CA LEU A 359 -8.58 0.34 2.10
C LEU A 359 -9.19 -0.98 2.56
N PHE A 360 -10.52 -1.10 2.43
CA PHE A 360 -11.30 -2.25 2.84
C PHE A 360 -11.21 -3.41 1.84
N GLY A 361 -10.09 -3.57 1.15
CA GLY A 361 -9.84 -4.70 0.27
C GLY A 361 -9.13 -5.85 1.01
N LEU A 362 -9.39 -7.09 0.57
CA LEU A 362 -8.64 -8.24 1.07
C LEU A 362 -7.13 -8.12 0.79
N ARG A 363 -6.74 -7.42 -0.27
CA ARG A 363 -5.34 -7.21 -0.65
C ARG A 363 -4.55 -6.38 0.39
N PRO A 364 -4.96 -5.16 0.78
CA PRO A 364 -4.35 -4.45 1.90
C PRO A 364 -4.29 -5.27 3.18
N TRP A 365 -5.37 -5.97 3.53
CA TRP A 365 -5.42 -6.85 4.70
C TRP A 365 -4.30 -7.91 4.66
N VAL A 366 -4.28 -8.74 3.62
CA VAL A 366 -3.28 -9.81 3.46
C VAL A 366 -1.85 -9.26 3.44
N SER A 367 -1.64 -8.12 2.78
CA SER A 367 -0.33 -7.45 2.71
C SER A 367 0.18 -7.03 4.09
N LEU A 368 -0.68 -6.41 4.91
CA LEU A 368 -0.30 -5.99 6.27
C LEU A 368 -0.09 -7.17 7.20
N THR A 369 -0.95 -8.20 7.13
CA THR A 369 -0.77 -9.44 7.91
C THR A 369 0.58 -10.11 7.59
N LYS A 370 0.95 -10.16 6.31
CA LYS A 370 2.28 -10.66 5.88
C LYS A 370 3.44 -9.82 6.42
N ALA A 371 3.27 -8.50 6.47
CA ALA A 371 4.27 -7.59 7.01
C ALA A 371 4.34 -7.61 8.55
N GLY A 372 3.41 -8.30 9.22
CA GLY A 372 3.29 -8.28 10.69
C GLY A 372 2.88 -6.91 11.22
N ARG A 373 2.13 -6.13 10.42
CA ARG A 373 1.64 -4.80 10.78
C ARG A 373 0.16 -4.85 11.15
N LYS A 374 -0.25 -3.97 12.07
CA LYS A 374 -1.66 -3.86 12.44
C LYS A 374 -2.44 -3.22 11.28
N TYR A 375 -3.67 -3.67 11.07
CA TYR A 375 -4.55 -3.07 10.07
C TYR A 375 -4.99 -1.64 10.45
N SER A 376 -5.01 -1.33 11.75
CA SER A 376 -5.23 0.04 12.25
C SER A 376 -4.13 1.04 11.88
N GLU A 377 -2.95 0.58 11.44
CA GLU A 377 -1.89 1.47 10.93
C GLU A 377 -2.21 2.03 9.53
N LEU A 378 -3.23 1.49 8.85
CA LEU A 378 -3.54 1.82 7.47
C LEU A 378 -4.22 3.19 7.39
N ASN A 379 -3.61 4.10 6.64
CA ASN A 379 -4.14 5.45 6.40
C ASN A 379 -4.03 5.77 4.90
N MET A 380 -5.05 6.44 4.33
CA MET A 380 -5.12 6.75 2.89
C MET A 380 -5.19 8.25 2.65
N ALA A 381 -4.26 8.75 1.85
CA ALA A 381 -4.36 10.04 1.18
C ALA A 381 -4.83 9.79 -0.26
N VAL A 382 -5.58 10.73 -0.83
CA VAL A 382 -6.05 10.67 -2.23
C VAL A 382 -5.23 11.64 -3.06
N LEU A 383 -4.70 11.19 -4.20
CA LEU A 383 -3.91 12.03 -5.11
C LEU A 383 -4.78 12.40 -6.29
N VAL A 384 -5.23 13.64 -6.35
CA VAL A 384 -5.96 14.15 -7.51
C VAL A 384 -4.97 14.74 -8.48
N GLN A 385 -4.83 14.12 -9.64
CA GLN A 385 -3.82 14.47 -10.64
C GLN A 385 -4.49 14.62 -12.01
N GLU A 386 -3.99 15.54 -12.83
CA GLU A 386 -4.42 15.60 -14.22
C GLU A 386 -3.92 14.39 -15.02
N LEU A 387 -4.78 13.82 -15.85
CA LEU A 387 -4.44 12.78 -16.82
C LEU A 387 -4.60 13.36 -18.22
N MET A 388 -3.49 13.38 -18.96
CA MET A 388 -3.45 13.88 -20.34
C MET A 388 -3.49 12.72 -21.34
N PRO A 389 -4.02 12.93 -22.56
CA PRO A 389 -3.95 11.94 -23.63
C PRO A 389 -2.50 11.61 -23.95
N ALA A 390 -2.10 10.36 -23.72
CA ALA A 390 -0.79 9.85 -24.09
C ALA A 390 -0.92 9.03 -25.38
N HIS A 391 -0.08 9.34 -26.37
CA HIS A 391 0.05 8.50 -27.57
C HIS A 391 0.88 7.25 -27.29
N CYS A 392 1.89 7.40 -26.43
CA CYS A 392 2.71 6.33 -25.91
C CYS A 392 2.94 6.55 -24.42
N ALA A 393 3.02 5.47 -23.67
CA ALA A 393 3.50 5.44 -22.31
C ALA A 393 4.73 4.54 -22.23
N PHE A 394 5.53 4.75 -21.19
CA PHE A 394 6.72 3.95 -20.97
C PHE A 394 6.98 3.72 -19.49
N VAL A 395 7.69 2.64 -19.20
CA VAL A 395 8.32 2.39 -17.91
C VAL A 395 9.82 2.29 -18.14
N LEU A 396 10.60 2.99 -17.31
CA LEU A 396 12.05 3.03 -17.42
C LEU A 396 12.71 2.57 -16.11
N HIS A 397 13.63 1.63 -16.23
CA HIS A 397 14.53 1.22 -15.18
C HIS A 397 15.92 1.78 -15.46
N SER A 398 16.40 2.65 -14.57
CA SER A 398 17.74 3.24 -14.65
C SER A 398 18.87 2.22 -14.40
N ARG A 399 18.53 1.01 -13.94
CA ARG A 399 19.37 -0.19 -13.88
C ARG A 399 18.54 -1.36 -14.40
N ASN A 400 19.05 -2.10 -15.37
CA ASN A 400 18.35 -3.21 -15.99
C ASN A 400 18.07 -4.31 -14.94
N PRO A 401 16.79 -4.66 -14.68
CA PRO A 401 16.45 -5.65 -13.66
C PRO A 401 16.78 -7.10 -14.05
N PHE A 402 17.22 -7.35 -15.29
CA PHE A 402 17.57 -8.67 -15.83
C PHE A 402 19.06 -8.85 -16.12
N SER A 403 19.87 -7.82 -15.85
CA SER A 403 21.30 -7.80 -16.12
C SER A 403 22.06 -7.39 -14.87
N ASP A 404 23.26 -7.93 -14.69
CA ASP A 404 24.17 -7.52 -13.62
C ASP A 404 24.97 -6.24 -13.98
N ASP A 405 24.79 -5.68 -15.19
CA ASP A 405 25.45 -4.44 -15.63
C ASP A 405 24.77 -3.20 -15.00
N PRO A 406 25.41 -2.50 -14.04
CA PRO A 406 24.83 -1.34 -13.37
C PRO A 406 24.68 -0.11 -14.27
N GLU A 407 25.34 -0.12 -15.44
CA GLU A 407 25.32 0.96 -16.43
C GLU A 407 24.37 0.69 -17.60
N GLU A 408 23.64 -0.43 -17.55
CA GLU A 408 22.59 -0.72 -18.51
C GLU A 408 21.23 -0.29 -17.98
N MET A 409 20.48 0.44 -18.80
CA MET A 409 19.09 0.79 -18.57
C MET A 409 18.19 -0.15 -19.35
N TYR A 410 16.97 -0.34 -18.84
CA TYR A 410 15.93 -1.12 -19.51
C TYR A 410 14.65 -0.29 -19.58
N GLY A 411 13.98 -0.31 -20.72
CA GLY A 411 12.72 0.40 -20.89
C GLY A 411 11.71 -0.42 -21.66
N GLU A 412 10.44 -0.15 -21.37
CA GLU A 412 9.31 -0.68 -22.10
C GLU A 412 8.41 0.45 -22.56
N LEU A 413 7.87 0.31 -23.77
CA LEU A 413 6.98 1.29 -24.38
C LEU A 413 5.73 0.60 -24.92
N ALA A 414 4.56 1.20 -24.68
CA ALA A 414 3.30 0.79 -25.25
C ALA A 414 2.54 2.00 -25.81
N LEU A 415 1.62 1.74 -26.74
CA LEU A 415 0.71 2.75 -27.26
C LEU A 415 -0.39 3.04 -26.24
N GLY A 416 -0.78 4.31 -26.15
CA GLY A 416 -1.83 4.76 -25.24
C GLY A 416 -1.35 4.98 -23.81
N LEU A 417 -2.25 4.75 -22.85
CA LEU A 417 -2.02 4.94 -21.42
C LEU A 417 -1.09 3.87 -20.82
N GLY A 418 -0.34 4.27 -19.79
CA GLY A 418 0.61 3.39 -19.09
C GLY A 418 -0.01 2.17 -18.44
N GLU A 419 -1.32 2.19 -18.18
CA GLU A 419 -2.06 1.02 -17.66
C GLU A 419 -1.97 -0.19 -18.61
N VAL A 420 -1.77 0.03 -19.91
CA VAL A 420 -1.53 -1.06 -20.87
C VAL A 420 -0.27 -1.87 -20.55
N ILE A 421 0.75 -1.22 -19.96
CA ILE A 421 2.02 -1.85 -19.56
C ILE A 421 1.85 -2.59 -18.23
N VAL A 422 1.21 -1.94 -17.24
CA VAL A 422 1.19 -2.44 -15.86
C VAL A 422 -0.05 -3.28 -15.50
N GLY A 423 -1.16 -3.06 -16.22
CA GLY A 423 -2.49 -3.64 -16.01
C GLY A 423 -2.70 -5.00 -16.68
N ASN A 424 -1.61 -5.74 -16.95
CA ASN A 424 -1.65 -7.14 -17.36
C ASN A 424 -2.37 -7.43 -18.71
N PHE A 425 -2.45 -6.44 -19.60
CA PHE A 425 -2.99 -6.61 -20.95
C PHE A 425 -2.15 -7.60 -21.77
N ALA A 426 -2.82 -8.49 -22.50
CA ALA A 426 -2.19 -9.54 -23.28
C ALA A 426 -1.25 -8.97 -24.36
N GLY A 427 -0.16 -9.70 -24.62
CA GLY A 427 0.92 -9.28 -25.51
C GLY A 427 2.02 -8.51 -24.79
N ARG A 428 3.10 -8.19 -25.52
CA ARG A 428 4.32 -7.58 -24.96
C ARG A 428 4.45 -6.13 -25.37
N SER A 429 4.97 -5.31 -24.47
CA SER A 429 5.43 -3.96 -24.78
C SER A 429 6.69 -4.00 -25.67
N LEU A 430 6.99 -2.91 -26.38
CA LEU A 430 8.28 -2.73 -27.06
C LEU A 430 9.38 -2.60 -25.98
N GLY A 431 10.18 -3.64 -25.82
CA GLY A 431 11.26 -3.69 -24.85
C GLY A 431 12.59 -3.30 -25.47
N TRP A 432 13.37 -2.48 -24.77
CA TRP A 432 14.69 -2.04 -25.19
C TRP A 432 15.65 -1.95 -24.01
N ARG A 433 16.94 -2.10 -24.29
CA ARG A 433 18.02 -1.87 -23.33
C ARG A 433 19.05 -0.92 -23.90
N MET A 434 19.75 -0.18 -23.04
CA MET A 434 20.72 0.82 -23.46
C MET A 434 21.79 1.02 -22.40
N LYS A 435 23.06 0.88 -22.77
CA LYS A 435 24.17 1.35 -21.92
C LYS A 435 24.16 2.87 -21.86
N ARG A 436 24.50 3.48 -20.72
CA ARG A 436 24.55 4.95 -20.61
C ARG A 436 25.43 5.56 -21.70
N GLY A 437 24.89 6.54 -22.44
CA GLY A 437 25.56 7.18 -23.58
C GLY A 437 25.63 6.33 -24.87
N GLY A 438 25.14 5.10 -24.84
CA GLY A 438 25.10 4.20 -26.00
C GLY A 438 23.81 4.34 -26.82
N LYS A 439 23.71 3.53 -27.88
CA LYS A 439 22.48 3.40 -28.69
C LYS A 439 21.52 2.39 -28.05
N PRO A 440 20.20 2.62 -28.10
CA PRO A 440 19.23 1.64 -27.64
C PRO A 440 19.24 0.41 -28.55
N ILE A 441 19.07 -0.77 -27.93
CA ILE A 441 18.95 -2.06 -28.59
C ILE A 441 17.57 -2.61 -28.27
N VAL A 442 16.78 -2.88 -29.30
CA VAL A 442 15.47 -3.54 -29.15
C VAL A 442 15.68 -4.99 -28.74
N VAL A 443 15.00 -5.41 -27.69
CA VAL A 443 15.06 -6.79 -27.15
C VAL A 443 13.71 -7.49 -27.19
N ALA A 444 12.61 -6.76 -27.37
CA ALA A 444 11.29 -7.32 -27.56
C ALA A 444 10.46 -6.45 -28.52
N PHE A 445 9.84 -7.06 -29.52
CA PHE A 445 8.89 -6.38 -30.39
C PHE A 445 7.50 -6.31 -29.74
N PRO A 446 6.76 -5.21 -29.96
CA PRO A 446 5.44 -5.03 -29.37
C PRO A 446 4.42 -5.97 -30.00
N SER A 447 3.54 -6.52 -29.17
CA SER A 447 2.45 -7.41 -29.62
C SER A 447 1.14 -7.23 -28.86
N LYS A 448 1.02 -6.18 -28.03
CA LYS A 448 -0.25 -5.85 -27.37
C LYS A 448 -1.31 -5.50 -28.40
N SER A 449 -2.47 -6.16 -28.30
CA SER A 449 -3.62 -5.96 -29.19
C SER A 449 -4.52 -4.80 -28.77
N GLU A 450 -4.28 -4.23 -27.59
CA GLU A 450 -5.10 -3.20 -26.98
C GLU A 450 -4.30 -1.91 -26.75
N CYS A 451 -4.97 -0.79 -26.97
CA CYS A 451 -4.45 0.55 -26.71
C CYS A 451 -5.52 1.30 -25.93
N LEU A 452 -5.17 1.78 -24.73
CA LEU A 452 -6.07 2.58 -23.92
C LEU A 452 -5.87 4.05 -24.23
N THR A 453 -6.95 4.76 -24.51
CA THR A 453 -6.95 6.20 -24.72
C THR A 453 -7.94 6.85 -23.77
N CYS A 454 -7.66 8.09 -23.39
CA CYS A 454 -8.55 8.85 -22.53
C CYS A 454 -8.52 10.33 -22.95
N PRO A 455 -9.68 11.00 -23.06
CA PRO A 455 -9.69 12.46 -23.15
C PRO A 455 -9.09 13.07 -21.87
N PRO A 456 -8.65 14.34 -21.89
CA PRO A 456 -8.14 15.00 -20.70
C PRO A 456 -9.15 14.90 -19.54
N CYS A 457 -8.70 14.36 -18.40
CA CYS A 457 -9.53 14.14 -17.22
C CYS A 457 -8.70 14.21 -15.93
N LEU A 458 -9.32 13.90 -14.78
CA LEU A 458 -8.62 13.69 -13.52
C LEU A 458 -8.48 12.21 -13.21
N ILE A 459 -7.35 11.84 -12.62
CA ILE A 459 -7.07 10.54 -11.99
C ILE A 459 -6.91 10.74 -10.47
N PHE A 460 -7.30 9.74 -9.68
CA PHE A 460 -7.46 9.80 -8.23
C PHE A 460 -6.62 8.75 -7.48
#